data_AF-A0A7X3SIX4-F1
#
_entry.id   AF-A0A7X3SIX4-F1
#
_cell.length_a   1.000
_cell.length_b   1.000
_cell.length_c   1.000
_cell.angle_alpha   90.00
_cell.angle_beta   90.00
_cell.angle_gamma   90.00
#
_symmetry.space_group_name_H-M   'P 1'
#
loop_
_entity.id
_entity.type
_entity.pdbx_description
1 polymer ?
#
loop_
_entity_poly.entity_id
_entity_poly.type
_entity_poly.pdbx_seq_one_letter_code
_entity_poly.pdbx_strand_id
1 'polypeptide(L)'
;MFSYLYEWIMKLSFYMVMVTMVLHVVPNSDYKRYIRFFTGLVLTVMLTDPFFRLLGMGQLWQNLYESPVYREQVEKMEEGAQYLKEMSKDVEKEFEDVWLKDDDSTSIGVDEIKIGR
;
A
#
# COMPACT_ATOMS: atom_id res chain seq x y z
N MET A 1 0.00 16.43 25.42
CA MET A 1 0.47 15.03 25.46
C MET A 1 -0.49 14.13 26.23
N PHE A 2 -0.82 14.43 27.50
CA PHE A 2 -1.75 13.62 28.30
C PHE A 2 -3.21 13.63 27.83
N SER A 3 -3.65 14.65 27.08
CA SER A 3 -4.97 14.72 26.47
C SER A 3 -5.28 13.52 25.56
N TYR A 4 -4.27 13.05 24.81
CA TYR A 4 -4.39 11.88 23.96
C TYR A 4 -4.65 10.61 24.77
N LEU A 5 -3.90 10.41 25.86
CA LEU A 5 -4.09 9.26 26.75
C LEU A 5 -5.47 9.30 27.42
N TYR A 6 -5.94 10.49 27.77
CA TYR A 6 -7.26 10.69 28.35
C TYR A 6 -8.38 10.35 27.35
N GLU A 7 -8.28 10.81 26.11
CA GLU A 7 -9.23 10.45 25.06
C GLU A 7 -9.18 8.95 24.74
N TRP A 8 -7.99 8.37 24.71
CA TRP A 8 -7.82 6.94 24.48
C TRP A 8 -8.45 6.11 25.60
N ILE A 9 -8.20 6.44 26.87
CA ILE A 9 -8.77 5.69 27.99
C ILE A 9 -10.28 5.89 28.12
N MET A 10 -10.79 7.06 27.70
CA MET A 10 -12.22 7.33 27.59
C MET A 10 -12.86 6.45 26.50
N LYS A 11 -12.23 6.33 25.31
CA LYS A 11 -12.68 5.40 24.25
C LYS A 11 -12.65 3.95 24.73
N LEU A 12 -11.61 3.55 25.46
CA LEU A 12 -11.49 2.21 26.06
C LEU A 12 -12.62 1.94 27.06
N SER A 13 -12.92 2.91 27.91
CA SER A 13 -13.99 2.81 28.90
C SER A 13 -15.36 2.68 28.23
N PHE A 14 -15.62 3.48 27.19
CA PHE A 14 -16.85 3.37 26.39
C PHE A 14 -16.98 1.99 25.75
N TYR A 15 -15.89 1.46 25.18
CA TYR A 15 -15.84 0.12 24.63
C TYR A 15 -16.19 -0.95 25.68
N MET A 16 -15.62 -0.87 26.89
CA MET A 16 -15.91 -1.83 27.97
C MET A 16 -17.38 -1.84 28.38
N VAL A 17 -18.01 -0.66 28.46
CA VAL A 17 -19.44 -0.53 28.74
C VAL A 17 -20.28 -1.14 27.61
N MET A 18 -19.92 -0.86 26.36
CA MET A 18 -20.60 -1.41 25.17
C MET A 18 -20.51 -2.94 25.12
N VAL A 19 -19.32 -3.50 25.38
CA VAL A 19 -19.11 -4.95 25.49
C VAL A 19 -19.97 -5.56 26.60
N THR A 20 -20.02 -4.93 27.77
CA THR A 20 -20.83 -5.41 28.91
C THR A 20 -22.32 -5.42 28.58
N MET A 21 -22.80 -4.41 27.84
CA MET A 21 -24.17 -4.34 27.36
C MET A 21 -24.48 -5.47 26.36
N VAL A 22 -23.60 -5.68 25.39
CA VAL A 22 -23.73 -6.78 24.41
C VAL A 22 -23.74 -8.14 25.12
N LEU A 23 -22.87 -8.36 26.10
CA LEU A 23 -22.86 -9.62 26.87
C LEU A 23 -24.14 -9.85 27.69
N HIS A 24 -24.77 -8.80 28.20
CA HIS A 24 -26.04 -8.91 28.94
C HIS A 24 -27.23 -9.20 28.03
N VAL A 25 -27.25 -8.63 26.82
CA VAL A 25 -28.34 -8.81 25.85
C VAL A 25 -28.34 -10.22 25.25
N VAL A 26 -27.18 -10.89 25.18
CA VAL A 26 -27.06 -12.24 24.62
C VAL A 26 -27.60 -13.30 25.59
N PRO A 27 -28.66 -14.05 25.26
CA PRO A 27 -29.24 -15.05 26.16
C PRO A 27 -28.47 -16.39 26.16
N ASN A 28 -27.80 -16.74 25.06
CA ASN A 28 -27.09 -18.02 24.91
C ASN A 28 -25.71 -18.01 25.56
N SER A 29 -25.44 -18.97 26.45
CA SER A 29 -24.16 -19.14 27.15
C SER A 29 -22.98 -19.40 26.22
N ASP A 30 -23.21 -20.15 25.14
CA ASP A 30 -22.13 -20.55 24.22
C ASP A 30 -21.66 -19.35 23.39
N TYR A 31 -22.58 -18.51 22.94
CA TYR A 31 -22.26 -17.27 22.22
C TYR A 31 -21.51 -16.26 23.09
N LYS A 32 -21.77 -16.22 24.40
CA LYS A 32 -21.02 -15.36 25.33
C LYS A 32 -19.53 -15.71 25.34
N ARG A 33 -19.15 -16.98 25.19
CA ARG A 33 -17.73 -17.40 25.13
C ARG A 33 -17.03 -16.81 23.91
N TYR A 34 -17.64 -16.93 22.73
CA TYR A 34 -17.08 -16.40 21.48
C TYR A 34 -17.01 -14.87 21.47
N ILE A 35 -18.08 -14.20 21.93
CA ILE A 35 -18.11 -12.74 22.02
C ILE A 35 -17.05 -12.26 23.00
N ARG A 36 -16.92 -12.89 24.17
CA ARG A 36 -15.88 -12.54 25.15
C ARG A 36 -14.48 -12.67 24.56
N PHE A 37 -14.23 -13.74 23.80
CA PHE A 37 -12.96 -13.96 23.12
C PHE A 37 -12.67 -12.87 22.09
N PHE A 38 -13.64 -12.59 21.21
CA PHE A 38 -13.54 -11.53 20.21
C PHE A 38 -13.30 -10.16 20.85
N THR A 39 -14.05 -9.84 21.90
CA THR A 39 -13.90 -8.56 22.60
C THR A 39 -12.54 -8.42 23.29
N GLY A 40 -11.95 -9.55 23.73
CA GLY A 40 -10.59 -9.58 24.24
C GLY A 40 -9.54 -9.31 23.15
N LEU A 41 -9.71 -9.91 21.97
CA LEU A 41 -8.84 -9.63 20.81
C LEU A 41 -8.92 -8.18 20.37
N VAL A 42 -10.13 -7.64 20.24
CA VAL A 42 -10.34 -6.22 19.91
C VAL A 42 -9.73 -5.32 20.98
N LEU A 43 -9.85 -5.67 22.27
CA LEU A 43 -9.20 -4.93 23.36
C LEU A 43 -7.68 -4.91 23.20
N THR A 44 -7.04 -6.04 22.88
CA THR A 44 -5.60 -6.12 22.61
C THR A 44 -5.19 -5.22 21.45
N VAL A 45 -5.95 -5.23 20.35
CA VAL A 45 -5.70 -4.33 19.21
C VAL A 45 -5.87 -2.86 19.62
N MET A 46 -6.88 -2.54 20.44
CA MET A 46 -7.14 -1.18 20.91
C MET A 46 -6.06 -0.67 21.88
N LEU A 47 -5.44 -1.57 22.64
CA LEU A 47 -4.28 -1.30 23.49
C LEU A 47 -2.99 -1.12 22.69
N THR A 48 -2.95 -1.58 21.44
CA THR A 48 -1.74 -1.54 20.61
C THR A 48 -1.34 -0.10 20.28
N ASP A 49 -2.28 0.78 19.95
CA ASP A 49 -2.02 2.18 19.59
C ASP A 49 -1.23 2.98 20.66
N PRO A 50 -1.64 3.05 21.94
CA PRO A 50 -0.82 3.71 22.97
C PRO A 50 0.46 2.93 23.28
N PHE A 51 0.49 1.60 23.13
CA PHE A 51 1.67 0.78 23.40
C PHE A 51 2.79 1.08 22.40
N PHE A 52 2.45 1.21 21.11
CA PHE A 52 3.36 1.63 20.05
C PHE A 52 3.83 3.08 20.22
N ARG A 53 2.96 3.96 20.73
CA ARG A 53 3.32 5.34 21.06
C ARG A 53 4.23 5.42 22.29
N LEU A 54 3.96 4.64 23.34
CA LEU A 54 4.77 4.53 24.56
C LEU A 54 6.15 3.92 24.26
N LEU A 55 6.23 2.99 23.31
CA LEU A 55 7.49 2.44 22.80
C LEU A 55 8.29 3.45 21.95
N GLY A 56 7.83 4.70 21.80
CA GLY A 56 8.53 5.74 21.05
C GLY A 56 8.56 5.53 19.54
N MET A 57 8.02 4.42 19.03
CA MET A 57 7.96 4.14 17.59
C MET A 57 7.14 5.21 16.86
N GLY A 58 6.07 5.73 17.45
CA GLY A 58 5.28 6.82 16.84
C GLY A 58 6.10 8.08 16.53
N GLN A 59 7.04 8.48 17.40
CA GLN A 59 7.93 9.61 17.15
C GLN A 59 9.07 9.24 16.19
N LEU A 60 9.56 8.00 16.22
CA LEU A 60 10.55 7.53 15.26
C LEU A 60 10.00 7.54 13.83
N TRP A 61 8.74 7.13 13.61
CA TRP A 61 8.12 7.19 12.29
C TRP A 61 7.92 8.62 11.78
N GLN A 62 7.46 9.55 12.62
CA GLN A 62 7.34 10.96 12.24
C GLN A 62 8.70 11.59 11.95
N ASN A 63 9.70 11.36 12.81
CA ASN A 63 11.05 11.88 12.61
C ASN A 63 11.77 11.23 11.41
N LEU A 64 11.51 9.96 11.11
CA LEU A 64 12.05 9.31 9.91
C LEU A 64 11.45 9.90 8.64
N TYR A 65 10.16 10.25 8.63
CA TYR A 65 9.51 10.90 7.49
C TYR A 65 9.92 12.38 7.32
N GLU A 66 10.12 13.11 8.43
CA GLU A 66 10.56 14.51 8.41
C GLU A 66 12.08 14.68 8.29
N SER A 67 12.84 13.59 8.45
CA SER A 67 14.29 13.63 8.35
C SER A 67 14.72 14.11 6.95
N PRO A 68 15.67 15.06 6.85
CA PRO A 68 16.23 15.49 5.55
C PRO A 68 16.81 14.31 4.76
N VAL A 69 17.27 13.26 5.46
CA VAL A 69 17.82 12.04 4.87
C VAL A 69 16.75 11.22 4.13
N TYR A 70 15.47 11.30 4.54
CA TYR A 70 14.39 10.63 3.84
C TYR A 70 13.97 11.39 2.59
N ARG A 71 13.91 12.73 2.66
CA ARG A 71 13.65 13.58 1.48
C ARG A 71 14.69 13.37 0.39
N GLU A 72 15.97 13.33 0.76
CA GLU A 72 17.06 13.08 -0.19
C GLU A 72 16.98 11.68 -0.81
N GLN A 73 16.58 10.67 -0.04
CA GLN A 73 16.37 9.32 -0.57
C GLN A 73 15.18 9.23 -1.53
N VAL A 74 14.08 9.92 -1.22
CA VAL A 74 12.90 9.98 -2.10
C VAL A 74 13.25 10.71 -3.39
N GLU A 75 13.98 11.82 -3.32
CA GLU A 75 14.44 12.58 -4.49
C GLU A 75 15.34 11.72 -5.40
N LYS A 76 16.34 11.02 -4.83
CA LYS A 76 17.18 10.07 -5.59
C LYS A 76 16.38 8.93 -6.23
N MET A 77 15.33 8.47 -5.56
CA MET A 77 14.46 7.41 -6.06
C MET A 77 13.56 7.92 -7.20
N GLU A 78 13.12 9.17 -7.12
CA GLU A 78 12.35 9.85 -8.17
C GLU A 78 13.21 10.16 -9.39
N GLU A 79 14.45 10.64 -9.21
CA GLU A 79 15.44 10.81 -10.28
C GLU A 79 15.75 9.48 -10.99
N GLY A 80 15.98 8.41 -10.22
CA GLY A 80 16.18 7.07 -10.77
C GLY A 80 14.96 6.57 -11.55
N ALA A 81 13.74 6.84 -11.06
CA ALA A 81 12.50 6.50 -11.77
C ALA A 81 12.32 7.30 -13.06
N GLN A 82 12.69 8.60 -13.08
CA GLN A 82 12.68 9.43 -14.27
C GLN A 82 13.70 8.94 -15.30
N TYR A 83 14.92 8.64 -14.89
CA TYR A 83 15.96 8.06 -15.75
C TYR A 83 15.50 6.73 -16.39
N LEU A 84 14.91 5.83 -15.59
CA LEU A 84 14.36 4.57 -16.09
C LEU A 84 13.22 4.80 -17.10
N LYS A 85 12.37 5.79 -16.86
CA LYS A 85 11.25 6.14 -17.75
C LYS A 85 11.72 6.80 -19.05
N GLU A 86 12.80 7.57 -18.99
CA GLU A 86 13.40 8.18 -20.18
C GLU A 86 14.08 7.11 -21.04
N MET A 87 14.86 6.21 -20.43
CA MET A 87 15.40 5.03 -21.12
C MET A 87 14.29 4.16 -21.72
N SER A 88 13.18 3.95 -21.00
CA SER A 88 12.07 3.15 -21.55
C SER A 88 11.44 3.80 -22.78
N LYS A 89 11.31 5.13 -22.78
CA LYS A 89 10.79 5.89 -23.93
C LYS A 89 11.75 5.88 -25.11
N ASP A 90 13.04 5.97 -24.86
CA ASP A 90 14.05 5.94 -25.92
C ASP A 90 14.14 4.55 -26.56
N VAL A 91 14.03 3.49 -25.75
CA VAL A 91 13.89 2.11 -26.24
C VAL A 91 12.62 1.95 -27.07
N GLU A 92 11.48 2.49 -26.62
CA GLU A 92 10.22 2.43 -27.36
C GLU A 92 10.30 3.16 -28.72
N LYS A 93 10.95 4.32 -28.77
CA LYS A 93 11.21 5.05 -30.03
C LYS A 93 12.17 4.32 -30.96
N GLU A 94 13.26 3.74 -30.44
CA GLU A 94 14.17 2.93 -31.26
C GLU A 94 13.43 1.72 -31.86
N PHE A 95 12.55 1.08 -31.09
CA PHE A 95 11.70 0.01 -31.61
C PHE A 95 10.76 0.52 -32.71
N GLU A 96 10.07 1.65 -32.52
CA GLU A 96 9.21 2.25 -33.56
C GLU A 96 10.01 2.63 -34.83
N ASP A 97 11.17 3.28 -34.70
CA ASP A 97 12.01 3.68 -35.83
C ASP A 97 12.58 2.48 -36.61
N VAL A 98 12.86 1.37 -35.93
CA VAL A 98 13.29 0.12 -36.57
C VAL A 98 12.12 -0.54 -37.32
N TRP A 99 10.93 -0.60 -36.72
CA TRP A 99 9.73 -1.15 -37.39
C TRP A 99 9.24 -0.26 -38.55
N LEU A 100 9.37 1.06 -38.47
CA LEU A 100 9.01 2.00 -39.55
C LEU A 100 9.99 1.97 -40.72
N LYS A 101 11.25 1.58 -40.51
CA LYS A 101 12.25 1.42 -41.58
C LYS A 101 12.13 0.12 -42.37
N ASP A 102 11.60 -0.94 -41.77
CA ASP A 102 11.41 -2.22 -42.46
C ASP A 102 10.21 -2.22 -43.44
N ASP A 103 9.21 -1.35 -43.21
CA ASP A 103 7.99 -1.27 -44.05
C ASP A 103 8.22 -0.57 -45.41
N ASP A 104 9.29 0.21 -45.58
CA ASP A 104 9.61 0.92 -46.85
C ASP A 104 10.47 0.09 -47.82
N SER A 105 10.93 -1.11 -47.44
CA SER A 105 11.88 -1.89 -48.26
C SER A 105 11.42 -3.28 -48.74
N THR A 106 10.25 -3.77 -48.33
CA THR A 106 9.74 -5.08 -48.79
C THR A 106 8.61 -4.97 -49.82
N SER A 107 8.88 -4.27 -50.92
CA SER A 107 8.23 -4.62 -52.19
C SER A 107 8.89 -5.86 -52.77
N ILE A 108 8.50 -7.03 -52.26
CA ILE A 108 8.85 -8.31 -52.91
C ILE A 108 8.05 -8.36 -54.22
N GLY A 109 8.70 -7.96 -55.32
CA GLY A 109 8.19 -8.13 -56.68
C GLY A 109 8.05 -9.61 -56.98
N VAL A 110 6.82 -10.11 -56.95
CA VAL A 110 6.50 -11.45 -57.42
C VAL A 110 6.34 -11.36 -58.93
N ASP A 111 7.39 -11.67 -59.69
CA ASP A 111 7.28 -11.81 -61.13
C ASP A 111 6.36 -13.00 -61.46
N GLU A 112 5.32 -12.73 -62.25
CA GLU A 112 4.35 -13.74 -62.70
C GLU A 112 5.06 -14.83 -63.53
N ILE A 113 5.05 -16.06 -63.01
CA ILE A 113 5.50 -17.23 -63.77
C ILE A 113 4.43 -17.56 -64.82
N LYS A 114 4.68 -17.21 -66.09
CA LYS A 114 3.90 -17.70 -67.23
C LYS A 114 4.15 -19.19 -67.43
N ILE A 115 3.20 -20.02 -67.01
CA ILE A 115 3.14 -21.42 -67.42
C ILE A 115 2.44 -21.47 -68.78
N GLY A 116 3.20 -21.86 -69.81
CA GLY A 116 2.72 -22.03 -71.18
C GLY A 116 1.68 -23.15 -71.30
N ARG A 117 0.80 -22.99 -72.29
CA ARG A 117 -0.35 -23.85 -72.61
C ARG A 117 0.05 -25.26 -73.07
#